data_AF-A0A946ECW4-F1
#
_entry.id   AF-A0A946ECW4-F1
#
_cell.length_a   1.000
_cell.length_b   1.000
_cell.length_c   1.000
_cell.angle_alpha   90.00
_cell.angle_beta   90.00
_cell.angle_gamma   90.00
#
_symmetry.space_group_name_H-M   'P 1'
#
loop_
_entity.id
_entity.type
_entity.pdbx_description
1 polymer ?
#
loop_
_entity_poly.entity_id
_entity_poly.type
_entity_poly.pdbx_seq_one_letter_code
_entity_poly.pdbx_strand_id
1 'polypeptide(L)'
;APDPSSILNLFGLLPFAPPDPSSLFAIVSLGVLPILLGISMWIQQKLNPAPTDPTQAMIFAWMPWVFMFMLGTFASGLVLYWIANNTITFTQQYLIMRTQGYKPDVFGNIRSSFKKKNKPDKN
;
A
#
# COMPACT_ATOMS: atom_id res chain seq x y z
N ALA A 1 -20.92 -2.70 4.74
CA ALA A 1 -21.01 -3.23 3.37
C ALA A 1 -19.62 -3.27 2.74
N PRO A 2 -19.32 -4.22 1.85
CA PRO A 2 -18.15 -4.14 0.96
C PRO A 2 -18.12 -2.84 0.15
N ASP A 3 -16.95 -2.43 -0.32
CA ASP A 3 -16.79 -1.23 -1.15
C ASP A 3 -17.55 -1.40 -2.50
N PRO A 4 -18.46 -0.49 -2.89
CA PRO A 4 -19.16 -0.56 -4.17
C PRO A 4 -18.30 -0.13 -5.36
N SER A 5 -17.13 0.48 -5.13
CA SER A 5 -16.16 0.84 -6.17
C SER A 5 -15.26 -0.36 -6.48
N SER A 6 -14.90 -0.55 -7.75
CA SER A 6 -14.04 -1.63 -8.23
C SER A 6 -13.32 -1.23 -9.52
N ILE A 7 -12.12 -1.75 -9.76
CA ILE A 7 -11.44 -1.60 -11.07
C ILE A 7 -12.36 -2.00 -12.23
N LEU A 8 -13.19 -3.04 -12.02
CA LEU A 8 -14.06 -3.55 -13.07
C LEU A 8 -15.15 -2.54 -13.43
N ASN A 9 -15.75 -1.84 -12.47
CA ASN A 9 -16.76 -0.81 -12.72
C ASN A 9 -16.18 0.60 -12.90
N LEU A 10 -14.89 0.69 -13.27
CA LEU A 10 -14.14 1.95 -13.38
C LEU A 10 -14.33 2.81 -12.12
N PHE A 11 -14.24 2.19 -10.95
CA PHE A 11 -14.43 2.80 -9.64
C PHE A 11 -15.81 3.46 -9.46
N GLY A 12 -16.86 2.84 -10.01
CA GLY A 12 -18.25 3.29 -9.94
C GLY A 12 -18.67 4.21 -11.08
N LEU A 13 -17.82 4.44 -12.08
CA LEU A 13 -18.14 5.24 -13.27
C LEU A 13 -19.10 4.51 -14.23
N LEU A 14 -19.15 3.17 -14.17
CA LEU A 14 -20.09 2.36 -14.94
C LEU A 14 -21.22 1.81 -14.04
N PRO A 15 -22.46 1.69 -14.53
CA PRO A 15 -23.65 1.38 -13.71
C PRO A 15 -23.78 -0.09 -13.29
N PHE A 16 -22.78 -0.93 -13.54
CA PHE A 16 -22.83 -2.33 -13.13
C PHE A 16 -22.23 -2.55 -11.74
N ALA A 17 -22.85 -3.45 -10.99
CA ALA A 17 -22.37 -3.85 -9.68
C ALA A 17 -21.03 -4.61 -9.79
N PRO A 18 -20.12 -4.44 -8.82
CA PRO A 18 -18.94 -5.29 -8.73
C PRO A 18 -19.32 -6.77 -8.60
N PRO A 19 -18.48 -7.71 -9.09
CA PRO A 19 -18.66 -9.13 -8.84
C PRO A 19 -18.76 -9.45 -7.35
N ASP A 20 -19.54 -10.46 -7.01
CA ASP A 20 -19.74 -10.93 -5.64
C ASP A 20 -18.39 -11.29 -4.97
N PRO A 21 -18.14 -10.93 -3.69
CA PRO A 21 -16.91 -11.26 -2.98
C PRO A 21 -16.54 -12.75 -2.94
N SER A 22 -17.49 -13.65 -3.16
CA SER A 22 -17.28 -15.10 -3.24
C SER A 22 -16.85 -15.60 -4.64
N SER A 23 -16.88 -14.73 -5.64
CA SER A 23 -16.50 -15.08 -7.02
C SER A 23 -14.98 -15.05 -7.21
N LEU A 24 -14.46 -15.87 -8.13
CA LEU A 24 -13.03 -15.80 -8.53
C LEU A 24 -12.63 -14.41 -9.05
N PHE A 25 -13.60 -13.66 -9.59
CA PHE A 25 -13.41 -12.29 -10.05
C PHE A 25 -13.29 -11.26 -8.92
N ALA A 26 -13.57 -11.62 -7.66
CA ALA A 26 -13.41 -10.74 -6.50
C ALA A 26 -11.95 -10.30 -6.30
N ILE A 27 -10.98 -11.16 -6.62
CA ILE A 27 -9.55 -10.86 -6.53
C ILE A 27 -9.14 -9.78 -7.55
N VAL A 28 -9.82 -9.75 -8.70
CA VAL A 28 -9.62 -8.73 -9.76
C VAL A 28 -10.45 -7.47 -9.48
N SER A 29 -11.54 -7.60 -8.73
CA SER A 29 -12.42 -6.54 -8.30
C SER A 29 -11.89 -5.81 -7.05
N LEU A 30 -10.69 -5.24 -7.13
CA LEU A 30 -10.18 -4.36 -6.08
C LEU A 30 -10.91 -3.02 -6.07
N GLY A 31 -11.44 -2.63 -4.92
CA GLY A 31 -11.97 -1.28 -4.71
C GLY A 31 -10.89 -0.22 -4.63
N VAL A 32 -11.29 1.06 -4.56
CA VAL A 32 -10.34 2.17 -4.38
C VAL A 32 -9.66 2.06 -3.00
N LEU A 33 -10.41 1.65 -1.97
CA LEU A 33 -9.93 1.66 -0.59
C LEU A 33 -8.74 0.72 -0.33
N PRO A 34 -8.76 -0.55 -0.73
CA PRO A 34 -7.62 -1.45 -0.50
C PRO A 34 -6.35 -0.99 -1.22
N ILE A 35 -6.50 -0.38 -2.40
CA ILE A 35 -5.37 0.21 -3.14
C ILE A 35 -4.77 1.36 -2.34
N LEU A 36 -5.59 2.28 -1.83
CA LEU A 36 -5.14 3.37 -0.96
C LEU A 36 -4.48 2.84 0.32
N LEU A 37 -5.02 1.77 0.89
CA LEU A 37 -4.41 1.10 2.05
C LEU A 37 -3.01 0.59 1.72
N GLY A 38 -2.85 -0.18 0.63
CA GLY A 38 -1.55 -0.70 0.19
C GLY A 38 -0.53 0.42 -0.05
N ILE A 39 -0.95 1.50 -0.71
CA ILE A 39 -0.10 2.68 -0.94
C ILE A 39 0.29 3.34 0.38
N SER A 40 -0.67 3.53 1.31
CA SER A 40 -0.40 4.15 2.61
C SER A 40 0.62 3.36 3.42
N MET A 41 0.49 2.03 3.46
CA MET A 41 1.41 1.13 4.14
C MET A 41 2.79 1.15 3.49
N TRP A 42 2.84 1.16 2.15
CA TRP A 42 4.09 1.24 1.42
C TRP A 42 4.85 2.54 1.69
N ILE A 43 4.15 3.68 1.75
CA ILE A 43 4.74 4.97 2.11
C ILE A 43 5.22 4.96 3.57
N GLN A 44 4.41 4.43 4.48
CA GLN A 44 4.77 4.33 5.90
C GLN A 44 6.02 3.46 6.12
N GLN A 45 6.16 2.35 5.39
CA GLN A 45 7.36 1.53 5.45
C GLN A 45 8.63 2.29 5.02
N LYS A 46 8.54 3.33 4.20
CA LYS A 46 9.70 4.15 3.81
C LYS A 46 10.26 5.03 4.93
N LEU A 47 9.49 5.25 6.01
CA LEU A 47 9.99 5.90 7.22
C LEU A 47 10.79 4.95 8.09
N ASN A 48 10.56 3.64 7.97
CA ASN A 48 11.27 2.64 8.75
C ASN A 48 12.57 2.23 8.04
N PRO A 49 13.67 2.08 8.78
CA PRO A 49 14.91 1.55 8.21
C PRO A 49 14.67 0.13 7.69
N ALA A 50 15.17 -0.15 6.47
CA ALA A 50 15.02 -1.46 5.87
C ALA A 50 15.83 -2.51 6.67
N PRO A 51 15.32 -3.75 6.81
CA PRO A 51 16.07 -4.84 7.40
C PRO A 51 17.39 -5.07 6.66
N THR A 52 18.44 -5.42 7.40
CA THR A 52 19.78 -5.71 6.84
C THR A 52 19.84 -7.03 6.09
N ASP A 53 18.95 -7.97 6.41
CA ASP A 53 18.86 -9.27 5.74
C ASP A 53 18.02 -9.19 4.45
N PRO A 54 18.50 -9.73 3.32
CA PRO A 54 17.83 -9.64 2.02
C PRO A 54 16.50 -10.40 1.97
N THR A 55 16.36 -11.50 2.72
CA THR A 55 15.11 -12.28 2.77
C THR A 55 14.04 -11.50 3.52
N GLN A 56 14.39 -10.89 4.65
CA GLN A 56 13.46 -10.03 5.38
C GLN A 56 13.05 -8.81 4.56
N ALA A 57 14.02 -8.14 3.91
CA ALA A 57 13.72 -6.99 3.05
C ALA A 57 12.73 -7.34 1.93
N MET A 58 12.85 -8.54 1.34
CA MET A 58 11.90 -9.03 0.35
C MET A 58 10.49 -9.19 0.95
N ILE A 59 10.37 -9.82 2.12
CA ILE A 59 9.08 -10.01 2.81
C ILE A 59 8.41 -8.65 3.09
N PHE A 60 9.15 -7.69 3.66
CA PHE A 60 8.61 -6.35 3.93
C PHE A 60 8.18 -5.62 2.65
N ALA A 61 8.90 -5.78 1.55
CA ALA A 61 8.55 -5.16 0.27
C ALA A 61 7.23 -5.71 -0.32
N TRP A 62 6.93 -6.99 -0.11
CA TRP A 62 5.71 -7.63 -0.59
C TRP A 62 4.51 -7.45 0.35
N MET A 63 4.78 -7.26 1.64
CA MET A 63 3.77 -7.18 2.70
C MET A 63 2.61 -6.21 2.40
N PRO A 64 2.81 -4.95 1.96
CA PRO A 64 1.71 -4.03 1.68
C PRO A 64 0.77 -4.52 0.58
N TRP A 65 1.34 -5.20 -0.43
CA TRP A 65 0.58 -5.71 -1.56
C TRP A 65 -0.24 -6.94 -1.17
N VAL A 66 0.35 -7.83 -0.37
CA VAL A 66 -0.38 -8.98 0.19
C VAL A 66 -1.56 -8.51 1.03
N PHE A 67 -1.34 -7.52 1.92
CA PHE A 67 -2.43 -6.96 2.73
C PHE A 67 -3.49 -6.24 1.89
N MET A 68 -3.11 -5.56 0.81
CA MET A 68 -4.05 -4.93 -0.13
C MET A 68 -5.03 -5.95 -0.72
N PHE A 69 -4.54 -7.08 -1.23
CA PHE A 69 -5.43 -8.12 -1.78
C PHE A 69 -6.19 -8.88 -0.71
N MET A 70 -5.55 -9.19 0.42
CA MET A 70 -6.17 -9.94 1.51
C MET A 70 -7.30 -9.15 2.18
N LEU A 71 -7.12 -7.85 2.38
CA LEU A 71 -8.11 -6.98 3.04
C LEU A 71 -9.10 -6.36 2.06
N GLY A 72 -8.92 -6.59 0.76
CA GLY A 72 -9.82 -6.09 -0.28
C GLY A 72 -11.25 -6.62 -0.18
N THR A 73 -11.44 -7.76 0.49
CA THR A 73 -12.75 -8.39 0.72
C THR A 73 -13.37 -8.01 2.06
N PHE A 74 -12.67 -7.27 2.91
CA PHE A 74 -13.15 -6.88 4.23
C PHE A 74 -14.09 -5.66 4.15
N ALA A 75 -14.85 -5.43 5.24
CA ALA A 75 -15.76 -4.30 5.32
C ALA A 75 -15.03 -2.95 5.11
N SER A 76 -15.57 -2.10 4.25
CA SER A 76 -14.95 -0.82 3.86
C SER A 76 -14.65 0.11 5.05
N GLY A 77 -15.48 0.09 6.10
CA GLY A 77 -15.24 0.86 7.32
C GLY A 77 -13.97 0.46 8.07
N LEU A 78 -13.62 -0.82 8.08
CA LEU A 78 -12.38 -1.31 8.70
C LEU A 78 -11.15 -0.83 7.90
N VAL A 79 -11.22 -0.94 6.58
CA VAL A 79 -10.15 -0.50 5.67
C VAL A 79 -9.93 1.01 5.78
N LEU A 80 -11.02 1.79 5.82
CA LEU A 80 -10.96 3.24 6.00
C LEU A 80 -10.34 3.62 7.35
N TYR A 81 -10.71 2.92 8.43
CA TYR A 81 -10.09 3.10 9.74
C TYR A 81 -8.58 2.87 9.69
N TRP A 82 -8.11 1.81 9.03
CA TRP A 82 -6.68 1.55 8.86
C TRP A 82 -5.97 2.63 8.05
N ILE A 83 -6.57 3.09 6.95
CA ILE A 83 -5.99 4.18 6.13
C ILE A 83 -5.83 5.44 6.99
N ALA A 84 -6.87 5.82 7.73
CA ALA A 84 -6.83 6.98 8.62
C ALA A 84 -5.74 6.80 9.69
N ASN A 85 -5.69 5.63 10.33
CA ASN A 85 -4.69 5.32 11.35
C ASN A 85 -3.26 5.38 10.80
N ASN A 86 -2.98 4.73 9.67
CA ASN A 86 -1.66 4.75 9.02
C ASN A 86 -1.23 6.17 8.63
N THR A 87 -2.17 7.00 8.18
CA THR A 87 -1.92 8.41 7.83
C THR A 87 -1.52 9.23 9.06
N ILE A 88 -2.23 9.04 10.18
CA ILE A 88 -1.91 9.71 11.45
C ILE A 88 -0.54 9.24 11.95
N THR A 89 -0.30 7.92 11.99
CA THR A 89 0.98 7.35 12.43
C THR A 89 2.15 7.83 11.56
N PHE A 90 1.99 7.85 10.23
CA PHE A 90 2.99 8.40 9.32
C PHE A 90 3.31 9.86 9.65
N THR A 91 2.27 10.68 9.84
CA THR A 91 2.44 12.11 10.15
C THR A 91 3.17 12.29 11.47
N GLN A 92 2.79 11.56 12.51
CA GLN A 92 3.45 11.58 13.81
C GLN A 92 4.93 11.18 13.69
N GLN A 93 5.20 10.05 13.03
CA GLN A 93 6.56 9.56 12.87
C GLN A 93 7.43 10.52 12.07
N TYR A 94 6.90 11.08 10.98
CA TYR A 94 7.57 12.09 10.17
C TYR A 94 7.94 13.34 10.99
N LEU A 95 7.01 13.84 11.83
CA LEU A 95 7.25 15.00 12.69
C LEU A 95 8.31 14.71 13.76
N ILE A 96 8.30 13.51 14.36
CA ILE A 96 9.31 13.10 15.35
C ILE A 96 10.70 13.06 14.71
N MET A 97 10.85 12.40 13.56
CA MET A 97 12.13 12.30 12.85
C MET A 97 12.68 13.70 12.51
N ARG A 98 11.80 14.59 12.02
CA ARG A 98 12.15 15.98 11.71
C ARG A 98 12.60 16.75 12.95
N THR A 99 11.93 16.55 14.09
CA THR A 99 12.29 17.18 15.37
C THR A 99 13.63 16.69 15.89
N GLN A 100 13.95 15.41 15.68
CA GLN A 100 15.23 14.80 16.04
C GLN A 100 16.38 15.13 15.08
N GLY A 101 16.18 16.04 14.11
CA GLY A 101 17.20 16.47 13.17
C GLY A 101 17.47 15.49 12.02
N TYR A 102 16.73 14.38 11.93
CA TYR A 102 16.75 13.50 10.79
C TYR A 102 15.84 14.07 9.69
N LYS A 103 16.35 14.25 8.48
CA LYS A 103 15.51 14.51 7.32
C LYS A 103 15.14 13.15 6.73
N PRO A 104 13.96 12.57 7.06
CA PRO A 104 13.55 11.34 6.43
C PRO A 104 13.49 11.56 4.93
N ASP A 105 14.41 10.93 4.20
CA ASP A 105 14.50 11.05 2.75
C ASP A 105 13.43 10.14 2.11
N VAL A 106 12.16 10.46 2.38
CA VAL A 106 11.00 9.71 1.89
C VAL A 106 11.01 9.73 0.36
N PHE A 107 11.28 10.90 -0.22
CA PHE A 107 11.35 11.08 -1.67
C PHE A 107 12.58 10.41 -2.30
N GLY A 108 13.75 10.45 -1.64
CA GLY A 108 14.95 9.73 -2.08
C GLY A 108 14.76 8.21 -2.03
N ASN A 109 14.14 7.69 -0.96
CA ASN A 109 13.80 6.27 -0.82
C ASN A 109 12.79 5.78 -1.86
N ILE A 110 11.82 6.63 -2.24
CA ILE A 110 10.89 6.35 -3.33
C ILE A 110 11.63 6.31 -4.67
N ARG A 111 12.45 7.34 -4.97
CA ARG A 111 13.17 7.43 -6.24
C ARG A 111 14.21 6.32 -6.42
N SER A 112 14.90 5.92 -5.35
CA SER A 112 15.86 4.80 -5.38
C SER A 112 15.20 3.46 -5.66
N SER A 113 13.96 3.27 -5.17
CA SER A 113 13.16 2.06 -5.44
C SER A 113 12.85 1.89 -6.93
N PHE A 114 12.63 2.99 -7.67
CA PHE A 114 12.42 2.95 -9.12
C PHE A 114 13.72 2.86 -9.93
N LYS A 115 14.83 3.42 -9.43
CA LYS A 115 16.11 3.50 -10.17
C LYS A 115 16.92 2.19 -10.17
N LYS A 116 16.66 1.27 -9.24
CA LYS A 116 17.44 0.01 -9.09
C LYS A 116 17.22 -1.02 -10.23
N LYS A 117 16.31 -0.76 -11.18
CA LYS A 117 15.98 -1.68 -12.29
C LYS A 117 16.97 -1.67 -13.47
N ASN A 118 17.98 -0.80 -13.47
CA ASN A 118 18.86 -0.55 -14.63
C ASN A 118 20.33 -1.02 -14.50
N LYS A 119 20.66 -1.98 -13.63
CA LYS A 119 21.99 -2.61 -13.70
C LYS A 119 21.91 -3.87 -14.56
N PRO A 120 22.41 -3.86 -15.81
CA PRO A 120 22.67 -5.10 -16.51
C PRO A 120 23.79 -5.83 -15.76
N ASP A 121 23.55 -7.10 -15.44
CA ASP A 121 24.56 -7.97 -14.90
C ASP A 121 25.70 -8.05 -15.93
N LYS A 122 26.83 -7.45 -15.60
CA LYS A 122 28.08 -7.75 -16.29
C LYS A 122 28.51 -9.11 -15.78
N ASN A 123 28.40 -10.13 -16.62
CA ASN A 123 29.31 -11.27 -16.74
C ASN A 123 29.23 -11.78 -18.18
#